data_AF-A0A6I6N432-F1
#
_entry.id   AF-A0A6I6N432-F1
#
_cell.length_a   1.000
_cell.length_b   1.000
_cell.length_c   1.000
_cell.angle_alpha   90.00
_cell.angle_beta   90.00
_cell.angle_gamma   90.00
#
_symmetry.space_group_name_H-M   'P 1'
#
loop_
_entity.id
_entity.type
_entity.pdbx_description
1 polymer ?
#
loop_
_entity_poly.entity_id
_entity_poly.type
_entity_poly.pdbx_seq_one_letter_code
_entity_poly.pdbx_strand_id
1 'polypeptide(L)'
;MSENGATTVYLVIASLHLTIAAWKASALLRTPSFALGLQVATHGLGGIVYVVASPLGYRSLGSASGQPWLPTLPIYLGILLCFGTQHLLTIVWTPSGSDRPWRVRRQIKAWAVAYGISFAVMVVTFLTTDLGGSADPLKFNTAQVSHPQVQVFLSVFLTMLSCGTVHTWRRTRRARADDKAIMHSVRWYGRSMLVTSGYVMCSAPAAAAAALGHHQLDDVGVLGSAFGVVGSIMTCYGVSGAALSKWLGERRDIAVLQPLWDLVVAGVDQELSLGSGHSRPDHRDQPASAGPQQSRPNRVFNVRWTLHRRVIEILDGIRQLERRAWISDLPAKAITDLHGEAMKTDALRSRLGLGKKGLAPHELEAAATAAVLRDAVERLQAAGADGTAPAASAGPTLFAPGKNTPAAQERTRLVRVARALRSALVDSSLQVVRSARDGDGTPRTRAAAL
;
A
#
# COMPACT_ATOMS: atom_id res chain seq x y z
N MET A 1 -6.44 26.52 18.36
CA MET A 1 -6.08 26.25 16.94
C MET A 1 -6.64 27.39 16.11
N SER A 2 -5.88 28.01 15.20
CA SER A 2 -6.43 29.07 14.35
C SER A 2 -7.47 28.51 13.38
N GLU A 3 -8.45 29.31 12.98
CA GLU A 3 -9.50 28.89 12.02
C GLU A 3 -8.91 28.44 10.68
N ASN A 4 -7.83 29.08 10.24
CA ASN A 4 -7.09 28.68 9.04
C ASN A 4 -6.47 27.29 9.21
N GLY A 5 -5.85 27.01 10.36
CA GLY A 5 -5.29 25.70 10.66
C GLY A 5 -6.37 24.61 10.69
N ALA A 6 -7.51 24.89 11.32
CA ALA A 6 -8.66 23.99 11.35
C ALA A 6 -9.18 23.69 9.94
N THR A 7 -9.33 24.74 9.12
CA THR A 7 -9.78 24.62 7.73
C THR A 7 -8.84 23.75 6.90
N THR A 8 -7.52 23.98 6.99
CA THR A 8 -6.53 23.16 6.28
C THR A 8 -6.62 21.69 6.70
N VAL A 9 -6.71 21.39 8.00
CA VAL A 9 -6.82 20.02 8.49
C VAL A 9 -8.08 19.33 7.95
N TYR A 10 -9.23 19.99 8.01
CA TYR A 10 -10.49 19.43 7.52
C TYR A 10 -10.45 19.18 6.01
N LEU A 11 -9.90 20.12 5.23
CA LEU A 11 -9.79 19.96 3.78
C LEU A 11 -8.79 18.87 3.36
N VAL A 12 -7.70 18.69 4.11
CA VAL A 12 -6.76 17.56 3.90
C VAL A 12 -7.47 16.23 4.17
N ILE A 13 -8.26 16.14 5.23
CA ILE A 13 -9.00 14.91 5.54
C ILE A 13 -10.09 14.66 4.49
N ALA A 14 -10.78 15.72 4.04
CA ALA A 14 -11.76 15.64 2.96
C ALA A 14 -11.12 15.09 1.68
N SER A 15 -9.95 15.61 1.29
CA SER A 15 -9.25 15.17 0.08
C SER A 15 -8.81 13.70 0.17
N LEU A 16 -8.34 13.25 1.33
CA LEU A 16 -8.04 11.83 1.58
C LEU A 16 -9.28 10.95 1.40
N HIS A 17 -10.39 11.34 2.01
CA HIS A 17 -11.66 10.63 1.91
C HIS A 17 -12.18 10.55 0.46
N LEU A 18 -12.19 11.67 -0.26
CA LEU A 18 -12.64 11.71 -1.66
C LEU A 18 -11.72 10.91 -2.58
N THR A 19 -10.40 10.94 -2.36
CA THR A 19 -9.44 10.14 -3.12
C THR A 19 -9.69 8.64 -2.92
N ILE A 20 -9.91 8.21 -1.66
CA ILE A 20 -10.26 6.82 -1.36
C ILE A 20 -11.61 6.45 -2.00
N ALA A 21 -12.61 7.33 -1.92
CA ALA A 21 -13.92 7.10 -2.52
C ALA A 21 -13.83 6.92 -4.05
N ALA A 22 -13.11 7.80 -4.75
CA ALA A 22 -12.90 7.71 -6.20
C ALA A 22 -12.14 6.42 -6.58
N TRP A 23 -11.09 6.08 -5.83
CA TRP A 23 -10.35 4.85 -6.06
C TRP A 23 -11.23 3.60 -5.84
N LYS A 24 -12.03 3.56 -4.77
CA LYS A 24 -12.96 2.46 -4.50
C LYS A 24 -14.13 2.43 -5.49
N ALA A 25 -14.60 3.57 -5.98
CA ALA A 25 -15.63 3.64 -7.01
C ALA A 25 -15.13 3.05 -8.31
N SER A 26 -13.88 3.34 -8.70
CA SER A 26 -13.26 2.72 -9.87
C SER A 26 -13.15 1.18 -9.73
N ALA A 27 -12.90 0.68 -8.51
CA ALA A 27 -12.89 -0.75 -8.23
C ALA A 27 -14.30 -1.35 -8.25
N LEU A 28 -15.29 -0.62 -7.73
CA LEU A 28 -16.69 -1.02 -7.72
C LEU A 28 -17.25 -1.19 -9.14
N LEU A 29 -16.87 -0.29 -10.07
CA LEU A 29 -17.26 -0.38 -11.48
C LEU A 29 -16.69 -1.63 -12.18
N ARG A 30 -15.53 -2.13 -11.74
CA ARG A 30 -14.89 -3.34 -12.30
C ARG A 30 -15.39 -4.63 -11.65
N THR A 31 -15.73 -4.58 -10.37
CA THR A 31 -16.15 -5.74 -9.60
C THR A 31 -17.19 -5.31 -8.57
N PRO A 32 -18.48 -5.28 -8.95
CA PRO A 32 -19.53 -4.78 -8.08
C PRO A 32 -19.65 -5.66 -6.84
N SER A 33 -19.58 -5.04 -5.66
CA SER A 33 -19.86 -5.71 -4.39
C SER A 33 -20.46 -4.74 -3.39
N PHE A 34 -21.37 -5.25 -2.54
CA PHE A 34 -22.05 -4.43 -1.53
C PHE A 34 -21.06 -3.78 -0.54
N ALA A 35 -20.00 -4.51 -0.16
CA ALA A 35 -18.97 -3.98 0.74
C ALA A 35 -18.16 -2.83 0.09
N LEU A 36 -17.83 -2.92 -1.20
CA LEU A 36 -17.21 -1.81 -1.93
C LEU A 36 -18.17 -0.62 -2.04
N GLY A 37 -19.46 -0.86 -2.30
CA GLY A 37 -20.48 0.19 -2.32
C GLY A 37 -20.55 0.95 -0.99
N LEU A 38 -20.58 0.24 0.13
CA LEU A 38 -20.53 0.84 1.46
C LEU A 38 -19.24 1.62 1.73
N GLN A 39 -18.07 1.14 1.26
CA GLN A 39 -16.82 1.88 1.36
C GLN A 39 -16.88 3.20 0.57
N VAL A 40 -17.37 3.16 -0.67
CA VAL A 40 -17.52 4.35 -1.52
C VAL A 40 -18.46 5.35 -0.86
N ALA A 41 -19.63 4.91 -0.40
CA ALA A 41 -20.59 5.76 0.28
C ALA A 41 -20.00 6.38 1.56
N THR A 42 -19.37 5.58 2.41
CA THR A 42 -18.71 6.03 3.64
C THR A 42 -17.67 7.11 3.36
N HIS A 43 -16.76 6.85 2.43
CA HIS A 43 -15.66 7.77 2.17
C HIS A 43 -16.10 9.01 1.40
N GLY A 44 -17.03 8.87 0.45
CA GLY A 44 -17.61 9.99 -0.27
C GLY A 44 -18.37 10.93 0.66
N LEU A 45 -19.23 10.36 1.51
CA LEU A 45 -19.96 11.13 2.52
C LEU A 45 -19.02 11.77 3.54
N GLY A 46 -18.04 11.04 4.06
CA GLY A 46 -17.03 11.58 4.97
C GLY A 46 -16.30 12.78 4.34
N GLY A 47 -15.92 12.68 3.07
CA GLY A 47 -15.30 13.78 2.33
C GLY A 47 -16.18 15.04 2.28
N ILE A 48 -17.45 14.88 1.89
CA ILE A 48 -18.42 15.97 1.85
C ILE A 48 -18.62 16.59 3.24
N VAL A 49 -18.79 15.75 4.27
CA VAL A 49 -18.95 16.20 5.66
C VAL A 49 -17.76 17.02 6.13
N TYR A 50 -16.53 16.60 5.85
CA TYR A 50 -15.34 17.39 6.21
C TYR A 50 -15.23 18.71 5.45
N VAL A 51 -15.67 18.77 4.19
CA VAL A 51 -15.77 20.05 3.45
C VAL A 51 -16.77 20.98 4.13
N VAL A 52 -17.98 20.50 4.39
CA VAL A 52 -19.06 21.30 5.00
C VAL A 52 -18.72 21.69 6.44
N ALA A 53 -18.06 20.81 7.21
CA ALA A 53 -17.67 21.06 8.59
C ALA A 53 -16.42 21.93 8.74
N SER A 54 -15.67 22.17 7.66
CA SER A 54 -14.57 23.15 7.71
C SER A 54 -15.12 24.53 8.04
N PRO A 55 -14.41 25.39 8.80
CA PRO A 55 -14.89 26.74 9.11
C PRO A 55 -15.32 27.54 7.87
N LEU A 56 -14.58 27.38 6.75
CA LEU A 56 -14.94 27.96 5.45
C LEU A 56 -16.26 27.41 4.90
N GLY A 57 -16.43 26.09 4.84
CA GLY A 57 -17.64 25.45 4.34
C GLY A 57 -18.86 25.77 5.21
N TYR A 58 -18.67 25.75 6.53
CA TYR A 58 -19.71 26.03 7.51
C TYR A 58 -20.24 27.46 7.34
N ARG A 59 -19.34 28.46 7.32
CA ARG A 59 -19.73 29.87 7.12
C ARG A 59 -20.32 30.13 5.75
N SER A 60 -19.80 29.50 4.70
CA SER A 60 -20.33 29.68 3.35
C SER A 60 -21.76 29.16 3.24
N LEU A 61 -22.06 28.01 3.86
CA LEU A 61 -23.42 27.45 3.85
C LEU A 61 -24.37 28.24 4.77
N GLY A 62 -23.88 28.68 5.93
CA GLY A 62 -24.66 29.51 6.86
C GLY A 62 -25.03 30.87 6.27
N SER A 63 -24.10 31.51 5.56
CA SER A 63 -24.36 32.78 4.86
C SER A 63 -25.30 32.60 3.67
N ALA A 64 -25.13 31.55 2.86
CA ALA A 64 -26.00 31.28 1.72
C ALA A 64 -27.45 30.95 2.10
N SER A 65 -27.65 30.33 3.28
CA SER A 65 -28.99 29.98 3.79
C SER A 65 -29.62 31.06 4.67
N GLY A 66 -28.87 32.11 5.03
CA GLY A 66 -29.30 33.12 6.00
C GLY A 66 -29.47 32.58 7.44
N GLN A 67 -29.14 31.31 7.69
CA GLN A 67 -29.25 30.66 9.00
C GLN A 67 -27.88 30.16 9.45
N PRO A 68 -27.20 30.86 10.38
CA PRO A 68 -25.83 30.54 10.79
C PRO A 68 -25.64 29.10 11.30
N TRP A 69 -26.64 28.53 11.98
CA TRP A 69 -26.57 27.19 12.56
C TRP A 69 -27.06 26.07 11.65
N LEU A 70 -27.73 26.38 10.53
CA LEU A 70 -28.27 25.37 9.60
C LEU A 70 -27.23 24.34 9.15
N PRO A 71 -25.94 24.68 8.90
CA PRO A 71 -24.93 23.72 8.50
C PRO A 71 -24.66 22.61 9.53
N THR A 72 -24.97 22.83 10.81
CA THR A 72 -24.82 21.81 11.87
C THR A 72 -25.62 20.55 11.55
N LEU A 73 -26.86 20.69 11.08
CA LEU A 73 -27.73 19.55 10.81
C LEU A 73 -27.13 18.57 9.79
N PRO A 74 -26.82 18.96 8.54
CA PRO A 74 -26.23 18.05 7.55
C PRO A 74 -24.87 17.50 8.00
N ILE A 75 -24.08 18.25 8.79
CA ILE A 75 -22.82 17.74 9.35
C ILE A 75 -23.08 16.57 10.29
N TYR A 76 -23.94 16.72 11.29
CA TYR A 76 -24.19 15.67 12.28
C TYR A 76 -24.89 14.45 11.67
N LEU A 77 -25.83 14.69 10.76
CA LEU A 77 -26.49 13.63 9.99
C LEU A 77 -25.50 12.88 9.11
N GLY A 78 -24.59 13.60 8.45
CA GLY A 78 -23.54 13.01 7.63
C GLY A 78 -22.51 12.23 8.44
N ILE A 79 -22.11 12.74 9.62
CA ILE A 79 -21.26 12.00 10.58
C ILE A 79 -21.96 10.70 10.99
N LEU A 80 -23.23 10.78 11.41
CA LEU A 80 -23.99 9.62 11.86
C LEU A 80 -24.15 8.59 10.75
N LEU A 81 -24.46 9.03 9.53
CA LEU A 81 -24.60 8.15 8.38
C LEU A 81 -23.24 7.53 8.00
N CYS A 82 -22.13 8.27 8.08
CA CYS A 82 -20.78 7.77 7.84
C CYS A 82 -20.42 6.67 8.86
N PHE A 83 -20.57 6.93 10.16
CA PHE A 83 -20.31 5.92 11.20
C PHE A 83 -21.33 4.78 11.16
N GLY A 84 -22.55 5.05 10.69
CA GLY A 84 -23.58 4.04 10.46
C GLY A 84 -23.21 3.07 9.34
N THR A 85 -22.81 3.57 8.17
CA THR A 85 -22.34 2.73 7.07
C THR A 85 -21.08 1.96 7.45
N GLN A 86 -20.17 2.59 8.20
CA GLN A 86 -18.99 1.94 8.76
C GLN A 86 -19.33 0.81 9.71
N HIS A 87 -20.29 1.02 10.60
CA HIS A 87 -20.78 0.01 11.52
C HIS A 87 -21.39 -1.17 10.75
N LEU A 88 -22.29 -0.91 9.80
CA LEU A 88 -22.89 -1.95 8.96
C LEU A 88 -21.85 -2.71 8.13
N LEU A 89 -20.84 -2.02 7.59
CA LEU A 89 -19.73 -2.62 6.87
C LEU A 89 -18.97 -3.62 7.73
N THR A 90 -18.76 -3.34 9.02
CA THR A 90 -18.08 -4.29 9.90
C THR A 90 -18.90 -5.52 10.22
N ILE A 91 -20.24 -5.39 10.26
CA ILE A 91 -21.14 -6.54 10.38
C ILE A 91 -20.99 -7.46 9.16
N VAL A 92 -20.83 -6.88 7.96
CA VAL A 92 -20.62 -7.62 6.71
C VAL A 92 -19.22 -8.26 6.64
N TRP A 93 -18.18 -7.56 7.06
CA TRP A 93 -16.79 -8.05 6.97
C TRP A 93 -16.41 -9.09 8.02
N THR A 94 -17.11 -9.10 9.15
CA THR A 94 -16.77 -9.97 10.27
C THR A 94 -17.99 -10.78 10.71
N PRO A 95 -18.53 -11.65 9.83
CA PRO A 95 -19.45 -12.66 10.29
C PRO A 95 -18.67 -13.52 11.30
N SER A 96 -19.21 -13.70 12.52
CA SER A 96 -18.59 -14.69 13.40
C SER A 96 -18.75 -16.05 12.72
N GLY A 97 -17.76 -16.96 12.84
CA GLY A 97 -17.80 -18.24 12.11
C GLY A 97 -19.04 -19.10 12.39
N SER A 98 -19.80 -18.77 13.44
CA SER A 98 -21.09 -19.37 13.82
C SER A 98 -22.33 -18.63 13.28
N ASP A 99 -22.18 -17.47 12.66
CA ASP A 99 -23.33 -16.65 12.24
C ASP A 99 -23.94 -17.18 10.95
N ARG A 100 -25.21 -17.61 11.06
CA ARG A 100 -26.03 -17.92 9.88
C ARG A 100 -26.31 -16.63 9.07
N PRO A 101 -26.27 -16.66 7.73
CA PRO A 101 -26.47 -15.47 6.88
C PRO A 101 -27.74 -14.66 7.17
N TRP A 102 -28.83 -15.32 7.58
CA TRP A 102 -30.08 -14.65 7.91
C TRP A 102 -29.99 -13.77 9.17
N ARG A 103 -29.17 -14.15 10.18
CA ARG A 103 -28.97 -13.37 11.41
C ARG A 103 -28.24 -12.07 11.09
N VAL A 104 -27.21 -12.16 10.25
CA VAL A 104 -26.46 -11.00 9.74
C VAL A 104 -27.39 -10.04 9.02
N ARG A 105 -28.25 -10.54 8.11
CA ARG A 105 -29.25 -9.70 7.40
C ARG A 105 -30.24 -9.04 8.35
N ARG A 106 -30.76 -9.76 9.36
CA ARG A 106 -31.67 -9.20 10.38
C ARG A 106 -30.98 -8.12 11.21
N GLN A 107 -29.73 -8.34 11.61
CA GLN A 107 -28.93 -7.37 12.36
C GLN A 107 -28.69 -6.09 11.54
N ILE A 108 -28.31 -6.22 10.25
CA ILE A 108 -28.15 -5.08 9.34
C ILE A 108 -29.45 -4.29 9.20
N LYS A 109 -30.59 -4.98 8.97
CA LYS A 109 -31.91 -4.33 8.88
C LYS A 109 -32.27 -3.58 10.16
N ALA A 110 -32.10 -4.20 11.32
CA ALA A 110 -32.41 -3.58 12.61
C ALA A 110 -31.58 -2.32 12.86
N TRP A 111 -30.27 -2.36 12.60
CA TRP A 111 -29.41 -1.18 12.74
C TRP A 111 -29.72 -0.10 11.70
N ALA A 112 -30.02 -0.48 10.46
CA ALA A 112 -30.43 0.48 9.44
C ALA A 112 -31.72 1.22 9.84
N VAL A 113 -32.71 0.50 10.37
CA VAL A 113 -33.95 1.10 10.91
C VAL A 113 -33.63 2.01 12.10
N ALA A 114 -32.78 1.57 13.04
CA ALA A 114 -32.40 2.39 14.19
C ALA A 114 -31.71 3.70 13.78
N TYR A 115 -30.78 3.65 12.80
CA TYR A 115 -30.17 4.86 12.24
C TYR A 115 -31.19 5.75 11.51
N GLY A 116 -32.13 5.16 10.76
CA GLY A 116 -33.20 5.90 10.07
C GLY A 116 -34.13 6.63 11.04
N ILE A 117 -34.56 5.97 12.12
CA ILE A 117 -35.37 6.59 13.18
C ILE A 117 -34.57 7.72 13.86
N SER A 118 -33.30 7.46 14.19
CA SER A 118 -32.43 8.46 14.82
C SER A 118 -32.27 9.70 13.94
N PHE A 119 -32.11 9.50 12.63
CA PHE A 119 -32.02 10.57 11.63
C PHE A 119 -33.30 11.42 11.63
N ALA A 120 -34.47 10.78 11.59
CA ALA A 120 -35.75 11.48 11.62
C ALA A 120 -35.93 12.30 12.92
N VAL A 121 -35.61 11.70 14.08
CA VAL A 121 -35.67 12.41 15.38
C VAL A 121 -34.74 13.63 15.37
N MET A 122 -33.49 13.47 14.94
CA MET A 122 -32.53 14.57 14.86
C MET A 122 -32.99 15.70 13.93
N VAL A 123 -33.58 15.37 12.77
CA VAL A 123 -34.13 16.38 11.85
C VAL A 123 -35.28 17.13 12.50
N VAL A 124 -36.24 16.42 13.09
CA VAL A 124 -37.42 17.03 13.71
C VAL A 124 -37.02 17.92 14.88
N THR A 125 -36.16 17.45 15.78
CA THR A 125 -35.75 18.25 16.95
C THR A 125 -34.93 19.47 16.54
N PHE A 126 -34.09 19.36 15.51
CA PHE A 126 -33.34 20.51 15.01
C PHE A 126 -34.25 21.57 14.37
N LEU A 127 -35.13 21.16 13.45
CA LEU A 127 -36.01 22.09 12.72
C LEU A 127 -37.08 22.76 13.60
N THR A 128 -37.38 22.18 14.76
CA THR A 128 -38.33 22.76 15.73
C THR A 128 -37.66 23.65 16.77
N THR A 129 -36.33 23.81 16.72
CA THR A 129 -35.58 24.69 17.61
C THR A 129 -35.30 26.03 16.93
N ASP A 130 -35.61 27.13 17.60
CA ASP A 130 -35.20 28.46 17.17
C ASP A 130 -33.76 28.75 17.66
N LEU A 131 -32.78 28.58 16.75
CA LEU A 131 -31.36 28.70 17.05
C LEU A 131 -30.86 30.12 16.72
N GLY A 132 -30.66 30.94 17.76
CA GLY A 132 -30.14 32.31 17.64
C GLY A 132 -28.63 32.44 17.84
N GLY A 133 -28.10 33.64 17.56
CA GLY A 133 -26.74 34.05 17.93
C GLY A 133 -25.63 33.70 16.92
N SER A 134 -24.39 34.08 17.27
CA SER A 134 -23.21 33.81 16.46
C SER A 134 -22.86 32.32 16.48
N ALA A 135 -22.78 31.69 15.30
CA ALA A 135 -22.44 30.28 15.19
C ALA A 135 -20.93 30.04 15.27
N ASP A 136 -20.51 29.24 16.25
CA ASP A 136 -19.18 28.63 16.31
C ASP A 136 -19.32 27.13 16.01
N PRO A 137 -18.77 26.62 14.89
CA PRO A 137 -18.92 25.23 14.46
C PRO A 137 -18.46 24.20 15.49
N LEU A 138 -17.51 24.55 16.36
CA LEU A 138 -16.93 23.63 17.34
C LEU A 138 -17.68 23.63 18.68
N LYS A 139 -18.49 24.66 18.93
CA LYS A 139 -19.16 24.86 20.23
C LYS A 139 -20.65 24.59 20.22
N PHE A 140 -21.22 24.10 19.11
CA PHE A 140 -22.66 23.79 19.06
C PHE A 140 -23.11 22.89 20.23
N ASN A 141 -22.29 21.90 20.60
CA ASN A 141 -22.58 20.94 21.68
C ASN A 141 -22.77 21.60 23.06
N THR A 142 -22.22 22.79 23.29
CA THR A 142 -22.27 23.48 24.59
C THR A 142 -23.02 24.82 24.51
N ALA A 143 -22.97 25.51 23.38
CA ALA A 143 -23.57 26.83 23.21
C ALA A 143 -25.11 26.82 23.11
N GLN A 144 -25.70 25.76 22.54
CA GLN A 144 -27.14 25.67 22.27
C GLN A 144 -27.85 24.62 23.14
N VAL A 145 -27.14 24.02 24.10
CA VAL A 145 -27.64 22.89 24.90
C VAL A 145 -28.68 23.30 25.95
N SER A 146 -28.88 24.59 26.18
CA SER A 146 -29.95 25.13 27.02
C SER A 146 -31.35 24.80 26.46
N HIS A 147 -31.45 24.59 25.14
CA HIS A 147 -32.70 24.18 24.50
C HIS A 147 -32.94 22.65 24.67
N PRO A 148 -34.08 22.21 25.22
CA PRO A 148 -34.33 20.79 25.47
C PRO A 148 -34.36 19.95 24.18
N GLN A 149 -34.79 20.53 23.06
CA GLN A 149 -34.75 19.89 21.74
C GLN A 149 -33.32 19.59 21.29
N VAL A 150 -32.37 20.50 21.57
CA VAL A 150 -30.94 20.30 21.28
C VAL A 150 -30.36 19.22 22.19
N GLN A 151 -30.80 19.13 23.44
CA GLN A 151 -30.39 18.02 24.33
C GLN A 151 -30.83 16.66 23.79
N VAL A 152 -32.08 16.56 23.29
CA VAL A 152 -32.58 15.32 22.64
C VAL A 152 -31.77 15.02 21.38
N PHE A 153 -31.53 16.03 20.53
CA PHE A 153 -30.70 15.91 19.34
C PHE A 153 -29.31 15.33 19.66
N LEU A 154 -28.61 15.94 20.62
CA LEU A 154 -27.27 15.55 21.03
C LEU A 154 -27.26 14.17 21.69
N SER A 155 -28.25 13.86 22.53
CA SER A 155 -28.37 12.56 23.20
C SER A 155 -28.53 11.43 22.20
N VAL A 156 -29.40 11.60 21.19
CA VAL A 156 -29.58 10.62 20.11
C VAL A 156 -28.30 10.46 19.31
N PHE A 157 -27.68 11.57 18.90
CA PHE A 157 -26.44 11.55 18.13
C PHE A 157 -25.30 10.84 18.88
N LEU A 158 -25.01 11.25 20.11
CA LEU A 158 -23.92 10.70 20.92
C LEU A 158 -24.16 9.24 21.28
N THR A 159 -25.41 8.86 21.59
CA THR A 159 -25.78 7.47 21.86
C THR A 159 -25.54 6.59 20.64
N MET A 160 -26.02 7.00 19.47
CA MET A 160 -25.84 6.21 18.26
C MET A 160 -24.39 6.15 17.81
N LEU A 161 -23.64 7.25 17.94
CA LEU A 161 -22.21 7.29 17.65
C LEU A 161 -21.42 6.37 18.60
N SER A 162 -21.74 6.38 19.89
CA SER A 162 -21.16 5.49 20.90
C SER A 162 -21.46 4.02 20.59
N CYS A 163 -22.73 3.70 20.34
CA CYS A 163 -23.16 2.36 19.96
C CYS A 163 -22.41 1.86 18.72
N GLY A 164 -22.37 2.68 17.66
CA GLY A 164 -21.68 2.35 16.41
C GLY A 164 -20.18 2.13 16.60
N THR A 165 -19.48 3.05 17.26
CA THR A 165 -18.02 2.99 17.45
C THR A 165 -17.60 1.86 18.39
N VAL A 166 -18.25 1.72 19.56
CA VAL A 166 -17.93 0.69 20.55
C VAL A 166 -18.28 -0.70 20.03
N HIS A 167 -19.44 -0.88 19.40
CA HIS A 167 -19.82 -2.18 18.84
C HIS A 167 -18.86 -2.58 17.72
N THR A 168 -18.50 -1.64 16.85
CA THR A 168 -17.52 -1.88 15.78
C THR A 168 -16.14 -2.26 16.34
N TRP A 169 -15.64 -1.54 17.34
CA TRP A 169 -14.37 -1.87 17.99
C TRP A 169 -14.40 -3.27 18.63
N ARG A 170 -15.45 -3.60 19.39
CA ARG A 170 -15.61 -4.93 20.01
C ARG A 170 -15.65 -6.04 18.96
N ARG A 171 -16.36 -5.82 17.86
CA ARG A 171 -16.52 -6.81 16.78
C ARG A 171 -15.22 -7.04 16.02
N THR A 172 -14.56 -5.96 15.60
CA THR A 172 -13.27 -6.02 14.89
C THR A 172 -12.16 -6.64 15.74
N ARG A 173 -12.17 -6.44 17.07
CA ARG A 173 -11.25 -7.12 18.00
C ARG A 173 -11.42 -8.65 18.02
N ARG A 174 -12.64 -9.14 17.82
CA ARG A 174 -12.98 -10.58 17.79
C ARG A 174 -12.92 -11.19 16.40
N ALA A 175 -12.70 -10.39 15.36
CA ALA A 175 -12.67 -10.83 13.98
C ALA A 175 -11.50 -11.80 13.73
N ARG A 176 -11.77 -12.82 12.92
CA ARG A 176 -10.76 -13.74 12.37
C ARG A 176 -10.89 -13.72 10.86
N ALA A 177 -9.77 -13.57 10.16
CA ALA A 177 -9.67 -13.59 8.72
C ALA A 177 -8.36 -14.30 8.37
N ASP A 178 -8.40 -15.14 7.36
CA ASP A 178 -7.25 -15.97 6.96
C ASP A 178 -6.13 -15.12 6.33
N ASP A 179 -6.51 -14.03 5.65
CA ASP A 179 -5.57 -13.08 5.06
C ASP A 179 -5.05 -12.07 6.11
N LYS A 180 -3.72 -12.10 6.33
CA LYS A 180 -3.01 -11.18 7.24
C LYS A 180 -3.18 -9.71 6.86
N ALA A 181 -3.30 -9.37 5.58
CA ALA A 181 -3.48 -8.01 5.10
C ALA A 181 -4.89 -7.49 5.42
N ILE A 182 -5.90 -8.34 5.25
CA ILE A 182 -7.28 -8.05 5.65
C ILE A 182 -7.35 -7.89 7.17
N MET A 183 -6.72 -8.79 7.93
CA MET A 183 -6.65 -8.69 9.39
C MET A 183 -5.99 -7.41 9.88
N HIS A 184 -4.89 -6.97 9.23
CA HIS A 184 -4.25 -5.69 9.54
C HIS A 184 -5.22 -4.52 9.35
N SER A 185 -5.92 -4.50 8.21
CA SER A 185 -6.90 -3.46 7.87
C SER A 185 -8.05 -3.40 8.88
N VAL A 186 -8.62 -4.57 9.23
CA VAL A 186 -9.70 -4.70 10.22
C VAL A 186 -9.26 -4.24 11.61
N ARG A 187 -8.02 -4.56 12.03
CA ARG A 187 -7.48 -4.13 13.33
C ARG A 187 -7.27 -2.62 13.39
N TRP A 188 -6.71 -2.01 12.35
CA TRP A 188 -6.55 -0.56 12.28
C TRP A 188 -7.88 0.17 12.30
N TYR A 189 -8.85 -0.37 11.55
CA TYR A 189 -10.22 0.13 11.55
C TYR A 189 -10.90 -0.02 12.92
N GLY A 190 -10.71 -1.13 13.62
CA GLY A 190 -11.19 -1.29 14.98
C GLY A 190 -10.59 -0.29 15.96
N ARG A 191 -9.27 -0.06 15.88
CA ARG A 191 -8.56 0.93 16.69
C ARG A 191 -9.03 2.35 16.39
N SER A 192 -9.31 2.67 15.13
CA SER A 192 -9.80 4.00 14.77
C SER A 192 -11.16 4.29 15.40
N MET A 193 -12.07 3.31 15.44
CA MET A 193 -13.36 3.45 16.14
C MET A 193 -13.21 3.64 17.64
N LEU A 194 -12.24 2.97 18.28
CA LEU A 194 -11.94 3.21 19.69
C LEU A 194 -11.45 4.64 19.91
N VAL A 195 -10.54 5.14 19.07
CA VAL A 195 -10.06 6.53 19.14
C VAL A 195 -11.22 7.50 18.93
N THR A 196 -12.07 7.28 17.92
CA THR A 196 -13.27 8.09 17.68
C THR A 196 -14.23 8.08 18.87
N SER A 197 -14.37 6.96 19.59
CA SER A 197 -15.23 6.94 20.80
C SER A 197 -14.76 7.93 21.88
N GLY A 198 -13.49 8.33 21.85
CA GLY A 198 -12.96 9.44 22.65
C GLY A 198 -13.70 10.77 22.42
N TYR A 199 -14.18 11.04 21.20
CA TYR A 199 -15.04 12.20 20.92
C TYR A 199 -16.28 12.19 21.81
N VAL A 200 -16.94 11.04 21.97
CA VAL A 200 -18.14 10.91 22.81
C VAL A 200 -17.77 11.06 24.28
N MET A 201 -16.66 10.47 24.72
CA MET A 201 -16.18 10.57 26.11
C MET A 201 -15.84 12.01 26.51
N CYS A 202 -15.42 12.84 25.57
CA CYS A 202 -15.19 14.26 25.81
C CYS A 202 -16.47 15.11 25.66
N SER A 203 -17.27 14.85 24.61
CA SER A 203 -18.41 15.71 24.26
C SER A 203 -19.64 15.47 25.14
N ALA A 204 -19.88 14.24 25.58
CA ALA A 204 -21.06 13.94 26.41
C ALA A 204 -20.98 14.59 27.80
N PRO A 205 -19.85 14.51 28.55
CA PRO A 205 -19.73 15.23 29.81
C PRO A 205 -19.75 16.75 29.64
N ALA A 206 -19.12 17.27 28.58
CA ALA A 206 -19.14 18.71 28.29
C ALA A 206 -20.56 19.22 28.03
N ALA A 207 -21.34 18.51 27.19
CA ALA A 207 -22.74 18.84 26.92
C ALA A 207 -23.62 18.71 28.18
N ALA A 208 -23.41 17.67 28.99
CA ALA A 208 -24.15 17.49 30.24
C ALA A 208 -23.84 18.59 31.27
N ALA A 209 -22.57 18.98 31.42
CA ALA A 209 -22.17 20.08 32.29
C ALA A 209 -22.72 21.42 31.80
N ALA A 210 -22.66 21.70 30.50
CA ALA A 210 -23.23 22.91 29.91
C ALA A 210 -24.77 22.95 30.04
N ALA A 211 -25.46 21.80 29.98
CA ALA A 211 -26.90 21.71 30.25
C ALA A 211 -27.26 22.08 31.70
N LEU A 212 -26.32 21.91 32.63
CA LEU A 212 -26.43 22.34 34.03
C LEU A 212 -25.95 23.78 34.25
N GLY A 213 -25.57 24.50 33.18
CA GLY A 213 -25.06 25.87 33.23
C GLY A 213 -23.55 25.99 33.51
N HIS A 214 -22.81 24.88 33.55
CA HIS A 214 -21.37 24.87 33.77
C HIS A 214 -20.59 24.80 32.46
N HIS A 215 -19.99 25.92 32.04
CA HIS A 215 -19.23 26.04 30.78
C HIS A 215 -17.71 25.81 30.91
N GLN A 216 -17.25 25.30 32.06
CA GLN A 216 -15.81 25.05 32.31
C GLN A 216 -15.23 23.93 31.43
N LEU A 217 -16.07 23.09 30.83
CA LEU A 217 -15.68 21.94 30.02
C LEU A 217 -15.81 22.17 28.50
N ASP A 218 -16.12 23.39 28.06
CA ASP A 218 -16.29 23.70 26.64
C ASP A 218 -15.04 23.36 25.81
N ASP A 219 -13.85 23.60 26.36
CA ASP A 219 -12.58 23.26 25.72
C ASP A 219 -12.32 21.74 25.65
N VAL A 220 -12.91 20.96 26.57
CA VAL A 220 -12.86 19.49 26.51
C VAL A 220 -13.69 18.98 25.32
N GLY A 221 -14.81 19.64 25.01
CA GLY A 221 -15.56 19.39 23.78
C GLY A 221 -14.71 19.61 22.52
N VAL A 222 -13.90 20.67 22.49
CA VAL A 222 -12.96 20.94 21.40
C VAL A 222 -11.89 19.85 21.31
N LEU A 223 -11.35 19.36 22.43
CA LEU A 223 -10.44 18.22 22.44
C LEU A 223 -11.09 16.95 21.85
N GLY A 224 -12.38 16.76 22.07
CA GLY A 224 -13.17 15.70 21.44
C GLY A 224 -13.04 15.68 19.91
N SER A 225 -13.05 16.85 19.26
CA SER A 225 -12.90 16.96 17.80
C SER A 225 -11.56 16.42 17.29
N ALA A 226 -10.49 16.54 18.08
CA ALA A 226 -9.17 16.00 17.75
C ALA A 226 -9.19 14.46 17.71
N PHE A 227 -9.89 13.80 18.63
CA PHE A 227 -10.12 12.36 18.58
C PHE A 227 -10.85 11.93 17.31
N GLY A 228 -11.86 12.71 16.88
CA GLY A 228 -12.56 12.48 15.61
C GLY A 228 -11.63 12.58 14.39
N VAL A 229 -10.79 13.61 14.34
CA VAL A 229 -9.77 13.80 13.28
C VAL A 229 -8.77 12.64 13.23
N VAL A 230 -8.16 12.30 14.37
CA VAL A 230 -7.20 11.19 14.44
C VAL A 230 -7.86 9.87 14.05
N GLY A 231 -9.09 9.62 14.54
CA GLY A 231 -9.89 8.47 14.17
C GLY A 231 -10.17 8.40 12.66
N SER A 232 -10.48 9.51 12.01
CA SER A 232 -10.68 9.57 10.54
C SER A 232 -9.39 9.24 9.78
N ILE A 233 -8.25 9.82 10.16
CA ILE A 233 -6.94 9.53 9.53
C ILE A 233 -6.59 8.05 9.67
N MET A 234 -6.77 7.48 10.88
CA MET A 234 -6.55 6.06 11.13
C MET A 234 -7.50 5.18 10.31
N THR A 235 -8.74 5.62 10.07
CA THR A 235 -9.71 4.90 9.23
C THR A 235 -9.29 4.92 7.76
N CYS A 236 -8.86 6.07 7.25
CA CYS A 236 -8.30 6.19 5.90
C CYS A 236 -7.08 5.28 5.73
N TYR A 237 -6.18 5.25 6.71
CA TYR A 237 -5.04 4.35 6.75
C TYR A 237 -5.47 2.87 6.80
N GLY A 238 -6.46 2.51 7.62
CA GLY A 238 -6.94 1.13 7.71
C GLY A 238 -7.48 0.59 6.39
N VAL A 239 -8.15 1.41 5.59
CA VAL A 239 -8.76 1.00 4.30
C VAL A 239 -7.76 1.02 3.14
N SER A 240 -6.78 1.92 3.16
CA SER A 240 -5.80 2.10 2.08
C SER A 240 -4.44 1.47 2.36
N GLY A 241 -4.09 1.24 3.61
CA GLY A 241 -2.74 0.89 4.06
C GLY A 241 -2.22 -0.44 3.51
N ALA A 242 -3.06 -1.47 3.42
CA ALA A 242 -2.66 -2.75 2.83
C ALA A 242 -2.36 -2.62 1.33
N ALA A 243 -3.17 -1.86 0.60
CA ALA A 243 -2.96 -1.62 -0.82
C ALA A 243 -1.77 -0.69 -1.08
N LEU A 244 -1.60 0.34 -0.26
CA LEU A 244 -0.46 1.25 -0.34
C LEU A 244 0.84 0.51 -0.02
N SER A 245 0.86 -0.32 1.01
CA SER A 245 2.03 -1.15 1.37
C SER A 245 2.37 -2.13 0.26
N LYS A 246 1.37 -2.77 -0.34
CA LYS A 246 1.56 -3.64 -1.51
C LYS A 246 2.10 -2.86 -2.71
N TRP A 247 1.52 -1.70 -3.01
CA TRP A 247 1.96 -0.83 -4.09
C TRP A 247 3.39 -0.34 -3.90
N LEU A 248 3.75 0.11 -2.68
CA LEU A 248 5.10 0.51 -2.31
C LEU A 248 6.07 -0.67 -2.41
N GLY A 249 5.67 -1.87 -1.97
CA GLY A 249 6.45 -3.10 -2.11
C GLY A 249 6.71 -3.47 -3.57
N GLU A 250 5.67 -3.43 -4.41
CA GLU A 250 5.81 -3.64 -5.86
C GLU A 250 6.72 -2.60 -6.51
N ARG A 251 6.63 -1.33 -6.09
CA ARG A 251 7.54 -0.26 -6.54
C ARG A 251 8.99 -0.52 -6.18
N ARG A 252 9.24 -0.94 -4.94
CA ARG A 252 10.58 -1.31 -4.46
C ARG A 252 11.12 -2.49 -5.24
N ASP A 253 10.30 -3.50 -5.50
CA ASP A 253 10.71 -4.66 -6.28
C ASP A 253 11.03 -4.30 -7.73
N ILE A 254 10.26 -3.41 -8.38
CA ILE A 254 10.60 -2.88 -9.71
C ILE A 254 11.98 -2.23 -9.70
N ALA A 255 12.28 -1.41 -8.68
CA ALA A 255 13.56 -0.73 -8.56
C ALA A 255 14.72 -1.72 -8.33
N VAL A 256 14.49 -2.74 -7.49
CA VAL A 256 15.48 -3.80 -7.24
C VAL A 256 15.72 -4.67 -8.47
N LEU A 257 14.69 -4.94 -9.28
CA LEU A 257 14.81 -5.73 -10.51
C LEU A 257 15.46 -4.95 -11.66
N GLN A 258 15.57 -3.61 -11.58
CA GLN A 258 16.13 -2.79 -12.65
C GLN A 258 17.51 -3.25 -13.13
N PRO A 259 18.51 -3.49 -12.25
CA PRO A 259 19.85 -3.88 -12.71
C PRO A 259 19.87 -5.25 -13.40
N LEU A 260 18.99 -6.17 -12.98
CA LEU A 260 18.87 -7.49 -13.61
C LEU A 260 18.19 -7.38 -14.98
N TRP A 261 17.19 -6.52 -15.09
CA TRP A 261 16.54 -6.22 -16.36
C TRP A 261 17.53 -5.54 -17.33
N ASP A 262 18.31 -4.56 -16.87
CA ASP A 262 19.32 -3.90 -17.70
C ASP A 262 20.39 -4.91 -18.17
N LEU A 263 20.81 -5.83 -17.29
CA LEU A 263 21.78 -6.87 -17.64
C LEU A 263 21.24 -7.84 -18.70
N VAL A 264 20.04 -8.37 -18.52
CA VAL A 264 19.56 -9.53 -19.29
C VAL A 264 18.67 -9.15 -20.47
N VAL A 265 18.07 -7.96 -20.46
CA VAL A 265 17.29 -7.45 -21.59
C VAL A 265 18.17 -6.53 -22.44
N ALA A 266 18.64 -5.41 -21.88
CA ALA A 266 19.45 -4.47 -22.65
C ALA A 266 20.83 -5.03 -23.05
N GLY A 267 21.38 -5.95 -22.25
CA GLY A 267 22.66 -6.60 -22.54
C GLY A 267 22.59 -7.78 -23.51
N VAL A 268 21.39 -8.31 -23.80
CA VAL A 268 21.21 -9.49 -24.69
C VAL A 268 20.56 -9.09 -26.00
N ASP A 269 19.43 -8.39 -25.94
CA ASP A 269 18.69 -7.96 -27.13
C ASP A 269 17.65 -6.88 -26.73
N GLN A 270 17.77 -5.67 -27.30
CA GLN A 270 16.85 -4.57 -27.00
C GLN A 270 15.43 -4.84 -27.53
N GLU A 271 15.27 -5.72 -28.52
CA GLU A 271 13.96 -6.09 -29.08
C GLU A 271 13.12 -6.93 -28.11
N LEU A 272 13.74 -7.52 -27.08
CA LEU A 272 13.02 -8.21 -25.99
C LEU A 272 12.19 -7.26 -25.11
N SER A 273 12.41 -5.95 -25.21
CA SER A 273 11.61 -4.98 -24.46
C SER A 273 10.25 -4.79 -25.17
N LEU A 274 9.15 -5.18 -24.52
CA LEU A 274 7.79 -5.18 -25.09
C LEU A 274 7.17 -3.76 -25.25
N GLY A 275 7.98 -2.75 -25.58
CA GLY A 275 7.59 -1.34 -25.61
C GLY A 275 8.60 -0.39 -26.26
N SER A 276 9.78 -0.86 -26.65
CA SER A 276 10.52 -0.26 -27.76
C SER A 276 9.77 -0.60 -29.05
N GLY A 277 8.66 0.12 -29.28
CA GLY A 277 7.91 0.01 -30.52
C GLY A 277 8.87 0.07 -31.70
N HIS A 278 8.64 -0.80 -32.67
CA HIS A 278 9.24 -0.83 -33.99
C HIS A 278 9.31 0.58 -34.60
N SER A 279 10.35 1.33 -34.31
CA SER A 279 10.89 2.27 -35.29
C SER A 279 11.75 1.41 -36.19
N ARG A 280 11.08 0.82 -37.19
CA ARG A 280 11.73 0.31 -38.39
C ARG A 280 12.77 1.37 -38.81
N PRO A 281 14.05 1.04 -38.96
CA PRO A 281 15.00 1.99 -39.50
C PRO A 281 14.63 2.14 -40.98
N ASP A 282 13.76 3.11 -41.29
CA ASP A 282 13.80 3.70 -42.61
C ASP A 282 15.17 4.38 -42.69
N HIS A 283 16.04 3.77 -43.47
CA HIS A 283 17.29 4.33 -43.93
C HIS A 283 17.02 5.65 -44.66
N ARG A 284 16.90 6.75 -43.93
CA ARG A 284 17.16 8.10 -44.43
C ARG A 284 17.24 9.10 -43.28
N ASP A 285 18.47 9.51 -43.02
CA ASP A 285 18.86 10.84 -42.53
C ASP A 285 18.20 11.31 -41.22
N GLN A 286 18.73 10.87 -40.09
CA GLN A 286 18.68 11.68 -38.87
C GLN A 286 20.05 11.74 -38.17
N PRO A 287 20.56 12.94 -37.86
CA PRO A 287 21.89 13.12 -37.28
C PRO A 287 21.93 12.59 -35.84
N ALA A 288 23.03 11.89 -35.55
CA ALA A 288 23.36 11.24 -34.30
C ALA A 288 23.50 12.22 -33.11
N SER A 289 22.38 12.66 -32.54
CA SER A 289 22.39 13.38 -31.24
C SER A 289 21.10 13.16 -30.45
N ALA A 290 20.69 11.90 -30.26
CA ALA A 290 19.70 11.54 -29.27
C ALA A 290 20.28 10.42 -28.41
N GLY A 291 20.73 10.77 -27.20
CA GLY A 291 21.16 9.79 -26.22
C GLY A 291 20.06 8.74 -25.97
N PRO A 292 20.42 7.57 -25.40
CA PRO A 292 19.50 6.46 -25.24
C PRO A 292 18.29 6.93 -24.44
N GLN A 293 17.17 7.16 -25.13
CA GLN A 293 15.88 7.43 -24.52
C GLN A 293 15.39 6.10 -23.95
N GLN A 294 16.06 5.64 -22.88
CA GLN A 294 15.59 4.58 -22.02
C GLN A 294 14.18 4.99 -21.61
N SER A 295 13.19 4.30 -22.19
CA SER A 295 11.79 4.41 -21.85
C SER A 295 11.66 4.15 -20.36
N ARG A 296 11.74 5.21 -19.55
CA ARG A 296 11.59 5.13 -18.09
C ARG A 296 10.19 4.58 -17.89
N PRO A 297 10.03 3.29 -17.54
CA PRO A 297 8.70 2.71 -17.46
C PRO A 297 7.98 3.47 -16.36
N ASN A 298 6.73 3.80 -16.62
CA ASN A 298 5.97 4.75 -15.82
C ASN A 298 5.88 4.26 -14.37
N ARG A 299 6.86 4.63 -13.52
CA ARG A 299 7.06 4.03 -12.18
C ARG A 299 5.91 4.36 -11.23
N VAL A 300 5.00 5.24 -11.62
CA VAL A 300 3.92 5.77 -10.78
C VAL A 300 2.59 5.08 -11.10
N PHE A 301 2.34 4.73 -12.37
CA PHE A 301 1.06 4.21 -12.84
C PHE A 301 1.19 2.74 -13.29
N ASN A 302 0.15 1.94 -13.06
CA ASN A 302 0.12 0.51 -13.44
C ASN A 302 1.34 -0.28 -12.91
N VAL A 303 1.77 0.00 -11.69
CA VAL A 303 2.94 -0.63 -11.03
C VAL A 303 2.86 -2.16 -11.09
N ARG A 304 1.70 -2.74 -10.80
CA ARG A 304 1.50 -4.20 -10.86
C ARG A 304 1.72 -4.78 -12.27
N TRP A 305 1.20 -4.11 -13.30
CA TRP A 305 1.38 -4.53 -14.69
C TRP A 305 2.85 -4.40 -15.11
N THR A 306 3.48 -3.26 -14.77
CA THR A 306 4.91 -3.01 -15.04
C THR A 306 5.79 -4.05 -14.37
N LEU A 307 5.49 -4.42 -13.12
CA LEU A 307 6.22 -5.46 -12.40
C LEU A 307 6.05 -6.84 -13.08
N HIS A 308 4.82 -7.21 -13.44
CA HIS A 308 4.57 -8.49 -14.10
C HIS A 308 5.29 -8.58 -15.45
N ARG A 309 5.20 -7.52 -16.25
CA ARG A 309 5.89 -7.38 -17.52
C ARG A 309 7.42 -7.50 -17.35
N ARG A 310 8.01 -6.80 -16.39
CA ARG A 310 9.45 -6.90 -16.11
C ARG A 310 9.90 -8.31 -15.76
N VAL A 311 9.11 -9.02 -14.96
CA VAL A 311 9.41 -10.42 -14.64
C VAL A 311 9.43 -11.26 -15.90
N ILE A 312 8.46 -11.11 -16.80
CA ILE A 312 8.41 -11.83 -18.07
C ILE A 312 9.63 -11.50 -18.94
N GLU A 313 9.92 -10.21 -19.16
CA GLU A 313 11.05 -9.76 -19.99
C GLU A 313 12.40 -10.30 -19.48
N ILE A 314 12.62 -10.31 -18.16
CA ILE A 314 13.83 -10.91 -17.55
C ILE A 314 13.89 -12.41 -17.87
N LEU A 315 12.80 -13.14 -17.71
CA LEU A 315 12.78 -14.58 -17.96
C LEU A 315 13.00 -14.91 -19.42
N ASP A 316 12.47 -14.10 -20.34
CA ASP A 316 12.68 -14.29 -21.77
C ASP A 316 14.13 -14.02 -22.17
N GLY A 317 14.78 -13.01 -21.60
CA GLY A 317 16.22 -12.80 -21.82
C GLY A 317 17.09 -13.92 -21.23
N ILE A 318 16.73 -14.47 -20.05
CA ILE A 318 17.40 -15.65 -19.49
C ILE A 318 17.25 -16.85 -20.44
N ARG A 319 16.04 -17.11 -20.94
CA ARG A 319 15.78 -18.19 -21.91
C ARG A 319 16.53 -18.00 -23.22
N GLN A 320 16.72 -16.76 -23.68
CA GLN A 320 17.49 -16.49 -24.90
C GLN A 320 18.97 -16.83 -24.71
N LEU A 321 19.56 -16.48 -23.55
CA LEU A 321 20.93 -16.89 -23.18
C LEU A 321 21.06 -18.41 -23.11
N GLU A 322 20.07 -19.11 -22.54
CA GLU A 322 20.04 -20.57 -22.49
C GLU A 322 19.97 -21.18 -23.89
N ARG A 323 19.04 -20.73 -24.75
CA ARG A 323 18.85 -21.25 -26.11
C ARG A 323 20.08 -21.06 -27.00
N ARG A 324 20.83 -19.98 -26.80
CA ARG A 324 22.06 -19.67 -27.53
C ARG A 324 23.32 -20.27 -26.87
N ALA A 325 23.16 -21.15 -25.88
CA ALA A 325 24.24 -21.85 -25.18
C ALA A 325 25.31 -20.92 -24.52
N TRP A 326 24.91 -19.72 -24.10
CA TRP A 326 25.80 -18.79 -23.39
C TRP A 326 25.90 -19.07 -21.89
N ILE A 327 25.05 -19.92 -21.32
CA ILE A 327 25.09 -20.26 -19.90
C ILE A 327 26.21 -21.27 -19.62
N SER A 328 27.03 -20.99 -18.60
CA SER A 328 28.13 -21.85 -18.15
C SER A 328 28.02 -22.13 -16.65
N ASP A 329 28.35 -23.34 -16.22
CA ASP A 329 28.34 -23.74 -14.81
C ASP A 329 29.55 -23.22 -14.02
N LEU A 330 30.61 -22.72 -14.68
CA LEU A 330 31.86 -22.31 -14.04
C LEU A 330 31.66 -21.22 -12.96
N PRO A 331 30.91 -20.13 -13.21
CA PRO A 331 30.69 -19.10 -12.19
C PRO A 331 29.88 -19.62 -10.99
N ALA A 332 28.93 -20.52 -11.20
CA ALA A 332 28.14 -21.11 -10.11
C ALA A 332 29.01 -22.00 -9.19
N LYS A 333 29.92 -22.78 -9.77
CA LYS A 333 30.90 -23.57 -9.00
C LYS A 333 31.84 -22.67 -8.21
N ALA A 334 32.40 -21.65 -8.86
CA ALA A 334 33.28 -20.67 -8.22
C ALA A 334 32.61 -19.95 -7.03
N ILE A 335 31.32 -19.63 -7.12
CA ILE A 335 30.54 -19.08 -5.98
C ILE A 335 30.49 -20.07 -4.81
N THR A 336 30.22 -21.34 -5.10
CA THR A 336 30.09 -22.39 -4.08
C THR A 336 31.43 -22.66 -3.39
N ASP A 337 32.51 -22.73 -4.18
CA ASP A 337 33.87 -22.95 -3.68
C ASP A 337 34.35 -21.78 -2.83
N LEU A 338 34.21 -20.54 -3.33
CA LEU A 338 34.57 -19.32 -2.58
C LEU A 338 33.75 -19.17 -1.30
N HIS A 339 32.46 -19.53 -1.33
CA HIS A 339 31.64 -19.53 -0.12
C HIS A 339 32.15 -20.56 0.89
N GLY A 340 32.45 -21.78 0.45
CA GLY A 340 33.00 -22.83 1.30
C GLY A 340 34.37 -22.48 1.91
N GLU A 341 35.25 -21.84 1.16
CA GLU A 341 36.54 -21.33 1.64
C GLU A 341 36.36 -20.18 2.62
N ALA A 342 35.48 -19.22 2.32
CA ALA A 342 35.20 -18.09 3.19
C ALA A 342 34.63 -18.54 4.55
N MET A 343 33.88 -19.63 4.59
CA MET A 343 33.39 -20.19 5.86
C MET A 343 34.50 -20.81 6.72
N LYS A 344 35.67 -21.12 6.15
CA LYS A 344 36.85 -21.64 6.88
C LYS A 344 37.79 -20.52 7.34
N THR A 345 37.77 -19.36 6.70
CA THR A 345 38.74 -18.27 6.95
C THR A 345 38.06 -16.93 7.20
N ASP A 346 38.22 -16.40 8.41
CA ASP A 346 37.58 -15.15 8.86
C ASP A 346 37.97 -13.92 8.03
N ALA A 347 39.20 -13.87 7.51
CA ALA A 347 39.67 -12.79 6.64
C ALA A 347 38.89 -12.75 5.31
N LEU A 348 38.77 -13.89 4.62
CA LEU A 348 38.04 -14.02 3.38
C LEU A 348 36.53 -13.79 3.59
N ARG A 349 35.98 -14.30 4.69
CA ARG A 349 34.58 -14.04 5.09
C ARG A 349 34.28 -12.56 5.20
N SER A 350 35.15 -11.81 5.88
CA SER A 350 34.98 -10.37 6.11
C SER A 350 35.12 -9.58 4.81
N ARG A 351 36.09 -9.94 3.96
CA ARG A 351 36.29 -9.33 2.64
C ARG A 351 35.09 -9.52 1.71
N LEU A 352 34.46 -10.69 1.74
CA LEU A 352 33.28 -10.98 0.92
C LEU A 352 31.97 -10.45 1.54
N GLY A 353 32.02 -9.79 2.70
CA GLY A 353 30.86 -9.24 3.39
C GLY A 353 29.90 -10.30 3.91
N LEU A 354 30.40 -11.51 4.19
CA LEU A 354 29.59 -12.64 4.65
C LEU A 354 29.40 -12.61 6.17
N GLY A 355 28.18 -12.87 6.64
CA GLY A 355 27.92 -13.02 8.07
C GLY A 355 28.52 -14.31 8.65
N LYS A 356 28.56 -14.45 9.98
CA LYS A 356 29.10 -15.64 10.67
C LYS A 356 28.45 -16.96 10.22
N LYS A 357 27.19 -16.92 9.80
CA LYS A 357 26.43 -18.08 9.32
C LYS A 357 26.54 -18.30 7.81
N GLY A 358 27.26 -17.44 7.08
CA GLY A 358 27.27 -17.44 5.62
C GLY A 358 25.93 -17.00 5.03
N LEU A 359 25.75 -17.25 3.72
CA LEU A 359 24.49 -17.06 3.01
C LEU A 359 23.57 -18.27 3.25
N ALA A 360 22.27 -18.03 3.33
CA ALA A 360 21.30 -19.12 3.31
C ALA A 360 21.33 -19.84 1.93
N PRO A 361 20.90 -21.11 1.81
CA PRO A 361 20.98 -21.86 0.55
C PRO A 361 20.34 -21.14 -0.65
N HIS A 362 19.20 -20.48 -0.43
CA HIS A 362 18.49 -19.72 -1.46
C HIS A 362 19.16 -18.38 -1.83
N GLU A 363 19.99 -17.83 -0.95
CA GLU A 363 20.78 -16.63 -1.24
C GLU A 363 22.06 -17.01 -2.00
N LEU A 364 22.65 -18.16 -1.66
CA LEU A 364 23.78 -18.73 -2.39
C LEU A 364 23.37 -19.10 -3.83
N GLU A 365 22.21 -19.75 -4.01
CA GLU A 365 21.64 -20.03 -5.34
C GLU A 365 21.40 -18.74 -6.14
N ALA A 366 20.91 -17.69 -5.48
CA ALA A 366 20.70 -16.39 -6.12
C ALA A 366 22.02 -15.74 -6.55
N ALA A 367 23.07 -15.84 -5.73
CA ALA A 367 24.41 -15.36 -6.07
C ALA A 367 25.05 -16.16 -7.20
N ALA A 368 24.92 -17.49 -7.19
CA ALA A 368 25.33 -18.36 -8.29
C ALA A 368 24.64 -17.99 -9.59
N THR A 369 23.31 -17.81 -9.57
CA THR A 369 22.53 -17.36 -10.72
C THR A 369 23.01 -16.01 -11.24
N ALA A 370 23.22 -15.04 -10.33
CA ALA A 370 23.68 -13.71 -10.68
C ALA A 370 25.06 -13.73 -11.36
N ALA A 371 26.00 -14.53 -10.85
CA ALA A 371 27.33 -14.68 -11.44
C ALA A 371 27.26 -15.33 -12.84
N VAL A 372 26.46 -16.38 -12.99
CA VAL A 372 26.27 -17.05 -14.29
C VAL A 372 25.69 -16.10 -15.33
N LEU A 373 24.68 -15.31 -14.97
CA LEU A 373 24.07 -14.35 -15.89
C LEU A 373 25.04 -13.22 -16.27
N ARG A 374 25.82 -12.70 -15.32
CA ARG A 374 26.85 -11.68 -15.62
C ARG A 374 27.92 -12.21 -16.55
N ASP A 375 28.46 -13.40 -16.27
CA ASP A 375 29.46 -14.05 -17.14
C ASP A 375 28.93 -14.29 -18.55
N ALA A 376 27.69 -14.78 -18.67
CA ALA A 376 27.06 -15.06 -19.96
C ALA A 376 26.88 -13.79 -20.79
N VAL A 377 26.39 -12.70 -20.17
CA VAL A 377 26.19 -11.41 -20.85
C VAL A 377 27.52 -10.76 -21.20
N GLU A 378 28.51 -10.77 -20.30
CA GLU A 378 29.85 -10.23 -20.58
C GLU A 378 30.50 -10.95 -21.77
N ARG A 379 30.36 -12.29 -21.85
CA ARG A 379 30.86 -13.07 -23.00
C ARG A 379 30.10 -12.78 -24.28
N LEU A 380 28.78 -12.66 -24.22
CA LEU A 380 27.97 -12.31 -25.38
C LEU A 380 28.36 -10.92 -25.92
N GLN A 381 28.53 -9.94 -25.03
CA GLN A 381 28.94 -8.58 -25.39
C GLN A 381 30.36 -8.56 -25.99
N ALA A 382 31.29 -9.33 -25.42
CA ALA A 382 32.64 -9.45 -25.95
C ALA A 382 32.69 -10.14 -27.33
N ALA A 383 31.76 -11.05 -27.62
CA ALA A 383 31.68 -11.76 -28.89
C ALA A 383 31.03 -10.92 -30.01
N GLY A 384 30.21 -9.92 -29.66
CA GLY A 384 29.49 -9.07 -30.62
C GLY A 384 28.25 -9.74 -31.23
N ALA A 385 27.53 -9.00 -32.09
CA ALA A 385 26.25 -9.44 -32.68
C ALA A 385 26.37 -10.70 -33.55
N ASP A 386 27.51 -10.86 -34.24
CA ASP A 386 27.82 -12.01 -35.11
C ASP A 386 28.73 -13.05 -34.43
N GLY A 387 28.96 -12.88 -33.12
CA GLY A 387 29.83 -13.75 -32.34
C GLY A 387 29.34 -15.19 -32.34
N THR A 388 30.20 -16.11 -32.77
CA THR A 388 29.87 -17.53 -32.77
C THR A 388 29.67 -17.99 -31.32
N ALA A 389 28.51 -18.59 -31.04
CA ALA A 389 28.25 -19.14 -29.71
C ALA A 389 29.38 -20.10 -29.33
N PRO A 390 29.82 -20.12 -28.05
CA PRO A 390 30.85 -21.06 -27.62
C PRO A 390 30.39 -22.48 -27.95
N ALA A 391 31.33 -23.33 -28.39
CA ALA A 391 31.04 -24.74 -28.60
C ALA A 391 30.33 -25.29 -27.34
N ALA A 392 29.11 -25.80 -27.51
CA ALA A 392 28.32 -26.30 -26.40
C ALA A 392 29.16 -27.33 -25.63
N SER A 393 29.37 -27.09 -24.34
CA SER A 393 30.07 -28.05 -23.49
C SER A 393 29.38 -29.41 -23.64
N ALA A 394 30.13 -30.45 -24.01
CA ALA A 394 29.61 -31.78 -24.37
C ALA A 394 28.95 -32.58 -23.22
N GLY A 395 28.61 -31.92 -22.12
CA GLY A 395 27.94 -32.52 -20.96
C GLY A 395 26.63 -31.82 -20.63
N PRO A 396 25.71 -32.48 -19.92
CA PRO A 396 24.47 -31.85 -19.47
C PRO A 396 24.79 -30.62 -18.63
N THR A 397 24.23 -29.46 -18.99
CA THR A 397 24.26 -28.25 -18.15
C THR A 397 23.64 -28.58 -16.79
N LEU A 398 24.45 -28.60 -15.73
CA LEU A 398 23.99 -28.95 -14.39
C LEU A 398 23.24 -27.78 -13.74
N PHE A 399 23.48 -26.55 -14.19
CA PHE A 399 22.84 -25.36 -13.69
C PHE A 399 21.88 -24.74 -14.72
N ALA A 400 20.57 -24.83 -14.45
CA ALA A 400 19.53 -24.18 -15.24
C ALA A 400 18.83 -23.10 -14.39
N PRO A 401 19.13 -21.81 -14.61
CA PRO A 401 18.52 -20.70 -13.88
C PRO A 401 17.00 -20.82 -13.77
N GLY A 402 16.51 -21.15 -12.57
CA GLY A 402 15.08 -21.09 -12.28
C GLY A 402 14.18 -22.23 -12.73
N LYS A 403 14.74 -23.29 -13.34
CA LYS A 403 13.96 -24.43 -13.87
C LYS A 403 13.06 -25.14 -12.84
N ASN A 404 13.44 -25.09 -11.55
CA ASN A 404 12.72 -25.74 -10.45
C ASN A 404 11.86 -24.77 -9.60
N THR A 405 11.78 -23.49 -9.95
CA THR A 405 11.04 -22.52 -9.16
C THR A 405 9.58 -22.46 -9.58
N PRO A 406 8.61 -22.62 -8.66
CA PRO A 406 7.20 -22.41 -8.98
C PRO A 406 6.94 -20.98 -9.44
N ALA A 407 6.03 -20.79 -10.41
CA ALA A 407 5.70 -19.47 -10.96
C ALA A 407 5.32 -18.43 -9.88
N ALA A 408 4.68 -18.87 -8.79
CA ALA A 408 4.30 -18.00 -7.67
C ALA A 408 5.52 -17.45 -6.88
N GLN A 409 6.67 -18.12 -6.94
CA GLN A 409 7.90 -17.75 -6.22
C GLN A 409 8.91 -17.01 -7.11
N GLU A 410 8.66 -16.96 -8.42
CA GLU A 410 9.56 -16.42 -9.43
C GLU A 410 9.98 -14.97 -9.16
N ARG A 411 9.00 -14.12 -8.83
CA ARG A 411 9.25 -12.72 -8.44
C ARG A 411 10.26 -12.64 -7.29
N THR A 412 10.04 -13.43 -6.24
CA THR A 412 10.89 -13.41 -5.04
C THR A 412 12.30 -13.91 -5.37
N ARG A 413 12.42 -14.95 -6.21
CA ARG A 413 13.73 -15.43 -6.67
C ARG A 413 14.47 -14.35 -7.45
N LEU A 414 13.84 -13.76 -8.46
CA LEU A 414 14.48 -12.73 -9.29
C LEU A 414 14.89 -11.50 -8.48
N VAL A 415 14.10 -11.09 -7.49
CA VAL A 415 14.47 -10.00 -6.56
C VAL A 415 15.73 -10.35 -5.77
N ARG A 416 15.91 -11.60 -5.35
CA ARG A 416 17.15 -12.05 -4.68
C ARG A 416 18.34 -12.05 -5.63
N VAL A 417 18.15 -12.59 -6.84
CA VAL A 417 19.20 -12.60 -7.89
C VAL A 417 19.65 -11.17 -8.20
N ALA A 418 18.69 -10.26 -8.40
CA ALA A 418 18.98 -8.86 -8.71
C ALA A 418 19.75 -8.15 -7.58
N ARG A 419 19.48 -8.47 -6.31
CA ARG A 419 20.28 -7.97 -5.17
C ARG A 419 21.68 -8.56 -5.17
N ALA A 420 21.83 -9.84 -5.50
CA ALA A 420 23.10 -10.53 -5.51
C ALA A 420 24.05 -10.06 -6.64
N LEU A 421 23.53 -9.44 -7.70
CA LEU A 421 24.31 -8.91 -8.83
C LEU A 421 25.48 -8.01 -8.42
N ARG A 422 25.35 -7.28 -7.31
CA ARG A 422 26.36 -6.34 -6.79
C ARG A 422 27.10 -6.86 -5.56
N SER A 423 27.03 -8.16 -5.30
CA SER A 423 27.73 -8.75 -4.15
C SER A 423 29.21 -8.96 -4.47
N ALA A 424 30.08 -8.72 -3.48
CA ALA A 424 31.52 -8.95 -3.60
C ALA A 424 31.86 -10.42 -3.92
N LEU A 425 30.99 -11.35 -3.49
CA LEU A 425 31.08 -12.76 -3.83
C LEU A 425 30.91 -13.02 -5.33
N VAL A 426 29.96 -12.33 -5.98
CA VAL A 426 29.76 -12.39 -7.44
C VAL A 426 30.93 -11.76 -8.20
N ASP A 427 31.43 -10.61 -7.76
CA ASP A 427 32.60 -10.00 -8.41
C ASP A 427 33.85 -10.88 -8.28
N SER A 428 34.08 -11.47 -7.12
CA SER A 428 35.24 -12.35 -6.87
C SER A 428 35.14 -13.65 -7.66
N SER A 429 33.95 -14.25 -7.80
CA SER A 429 33.79 -15.47 -8.60
C SER A 429 34.04 -15.21 -10.09
N LEU A 430 33.59 -14.07 -10.62
CA LEU A 430 33.87 -13.68 -12.00
C LEU A 430 35.37 -13.46 -12.24
N GLN A 431 36.10 -12.89 -11.29
CA GLN A 431 37.55 -12.75 -11.37
C GLN A 431 38.27 -14.11 -11.42
N VAL A 432 37.84 -15.07 -10.60
CA VAL A 432 38.37 -16.44 -10.61
C VAL A 432 38.12 -17.10 -11.96
N VAL A 433 36.90 -16.99 -12.51
CA VAL A 433 36.54 -17.57 -13.80
C VAL A 433 37.33 -16.95 -14.96
N ARG A 434 37.51 -15.61 -14.97
CA ARG A 434 38.33 -14.93 -15.98
C ARG A 434 39.78 -15.41 -15.93
N SER A 435 40.37 -15.42 -14.73
CA SER A 435 41.75 -15.89 -14.53
C SER A 435 41.94 -17.36 -14.97
N ALA A 436 40.94 -18.21 -14.76
CA ALA A 436 40.97 -19.61 -15.18
C ALA A 436 40.82 -19.81 -16.70
N ARG A 437 40.26 -18.82 -17.42
CA ARG A 437 40.15 -18.86 -18.90
C ARG A 437 41.39 -18.29 -19.58
N ASP A 438 41.99 -17.26 -19.00
CA ASP A 438 43.19 -16.61 -19.54
C ASP A 438 44.47 -17.44 -19.28
N GLY A 439 44.44 -18.33 -18.29
CA GLY A 439 45.52 -19.28 -17.98
C GLY A 439 45.28 -20.64 -18.60
N ASP A 440 46.16 -21.04 -19.53
CA ASP A 440 46.17 -22.32 -20.21
C ASP A 440 46.12 -23.53 -19.21
N GLY A 441 44.95 -24.17 -19.10
CA GLY A 441 44.84 -25.61 -18.89
C GLY A 441 44.99 -26.25 -17.51
N THR A 442 45.12 -25.55 -16.37
CA THR A 442 44.97 -26.23 -15.05
C THR A 442 44.39 -25.35 -13.93
N PRO A 443 43.31 -25.79 -13.25
CA PRO A 443 42.82 -25.14 -12.04
C PRO A 443 43.73 -25.51 -10.86
N ARG A 444 44.87 -24.83 -10.75
CA ARG A 444 45.66 -24.85 -9.51
C ARG A 444 45.12 -23.79 -8.56
N THR A 445 44.53 -24.28 -7.48
CA THR A 445 44.25 -23.59 -6.21
C THR A 445 45.25 -22.47 -5.93
N ARG A 446 44.87 -21.22 -6.26
CA ARG A 446 45.54 -20.00 -5.82
C ARG A 446 44.73 -19.37 -4.70
N ALA A 447 44.71 -20.05 -3.55
CA ALA A 447 44.23 -19.47 -2.28
C ALA A 447 45.33 -18.69 -1.54
N ALA A 448 46.54 -18.55 -2.11
CA ALA A 448 47.70 -17.95 -1.44
C ALA A 448 48.22 -16.64 -2.07
N ALA A 449 47.49 -16.05 -3.03
CA ALA A 449 47.92 -14.81 -3.70
C ALA A 449 46.84 -13.72 -3.77
N LEU A 450 45.82 -13.77 -2.90
CA LEU A 450 44.78 -12.74 -2.81
C LEU A 450 44.43 -12.38 -1.37
#